data_AF-A0A365T3X8-F1
#
_entry.id   AF-A0A365T3X8-F1
#
_cell.length_a   1.000
_cell.length_b   1.000
_cell.length_c   1.000
_cell.angle_alpha   90.00
_cell.angle_beta   90.00
_cell.angle_gamma   90.00
#
_symmetry.space_group_name_H-M   'P 1'
#
loop_
_entity.id
_entity.type
_entity.pdbx_description
1 polymer ?
#
loop_
_entity_poly.entity_id
_entity_poly.type
_entity_poly.pdbx_seq_one_letter_code
_entity_poly.pdbx_strand_id
1 'polypeptide(L)' 'MNVTPLHWSVKSLSWPTVEAVSDNGVKTVILPLGATEQHGPRLTFDTDTRLTKTLAHRIAQ' A
#
# COMPACT_ATOMS: atom_id res chain seq x y z
N MET A 1 -7.93 -20.62 11.26
CA MET A 1 -7.67 -19.47 12.17
C MET A 1 -7.65 -18.23 11.29
N ASN A 2 -8.61 -17.32 11.48
CA ASN A 2 -8.73 -16.12 10.66
C ASN A 2 -7.72 -15.09 11.18
N VAL A 3 -6.53 -15.04 10.58
CA VAL A 3 -5.60 -13.92 10.82
C VAL A 3 -6.17 -12.71 10.09
N THR A 4 -6.76 -11.79 10.84
CA THR A 4 -7.03 -10.44 10.34
C THR A 4 -5.69 -9.88 9.85
N PRO A 5 -5.53 -9.52 8.56
CA PRO A 5 -4.26 -8.99 8.10
C PRO A 5 -3.96 -7.72 8.89
N LEU A 6 -2.78 -7.67 9.51
CA LEU A 6 -2.27 -6.42 10.07
C LEU A 6 -2.31 -5.38 8.95
N HIS A 7 -3.07 -4.31 9.14
CA HIS A 7 -3.17 -3.23 8.17
C HIS A 7 -1.86 -2.42 8.22
N TRP A 8 -0.81 -2.89 7.54
CA TRP A 8 0.53 -2.29 7.52
C TRP A 8 0.59 -0.95 6.74
N SER A 9 -0.55 -0.29 6.53
CA SER A 9 -0.58 1.02 5.91
C SER A 9 -0.03 2.07 6.86
N VAL A 10 1.00 2.80 6.42
CA VAL A 10 1.51 3.98 7.13
C VAL A 10 0.39 4.99 7.42
N LYS A 11 -0.64 5.07 6.55
CA LYS A 11 -1.81 5.96 6.73
C LYS A 11 -2.61 5.68 8.02
N SER A 12 -2.61 4.44 8.51
CA SER A 12 -3.31 4.07 9.76
C SER A 12 -2.46 4.23 11.02
N LEU A 13 -1.19 4.61 10.88
CA LEU A 13 -0.29 4.80 12.01
C LEU A 13 -0.25 6.29 12.39
N SER A 14 -0.19 6.56 13.70
CA SER A 14 0.20 7.89 14.17
C SER A 14 1.70 8.10 13.95
N TRP A 15 2.15 9.35 13.88
CA TRP A 15 3.57 9.66 13.69
C TRP A 15 4.50 8.98 14.73
N PRO A 16 4.17 8.92 16.04
CA PRO A 16 5.03 8.26 17.02
C PRO A 16 5.12 6.74 16.78
N THR A 17 4.04 6.13 16.29
CA THR A 17 4.08 4.70 15.93
C THR A 17 4.97 4.46 14.73
N VAL A 18 4.97 5.35 13.74
CA VAL A 18 5.88 5.27 12.57
C VAL A 18 7.35 5.35 13.01
N GLU A 19 7.68 6.28 13.91
CA GLU A 19 9.02 6.39 14.51
C GLU A 19 9.40 5.08 15.23
N ALA A 20 8.52 4.57 16.10
CA ALA A 20 8.77 3.33 16.83
C ALA A 20 8.99 2.12 15.90
N VAL A 21 8.21 1.93 14.83
CA VAL A 21 8.46 0.80 13.91
C VAL A 21 9.75 0.98 13.10
N SER A 22 10.11 2.22 12.76
CA SER A 22 11.42 2.52 12.15
C SER A 22 12.54 2.12 13.10
N ASP A 23 12.49 2.55 14.36
CA ASP A 23 13.52 2.25 15.37
C ASP A 23 13.63 0.75 15.67
N ASN A 24 12.51 0.02 15.58
CA ASN A 24 12.46 -1.44 15.69
C ASN A 24 12.91 -2.20 14.42
N GLY A 25 13.48 -1.51 13.43
CA GLY A 25 14.17 -2.14 12.30
C GLY A 25 13.38 -2.22 10.99
N VAL A 26 12.14 -1.71 10.94
CA VAL A 26 11.41 -1.58 9.66
C VAL A 26 11.97 -0.39 8.88
N LYS A 27 12.89 -0.66 7.94
CA LYS A 27 13.59 0.39 7.17
C LYS A 27 13.11 0.56 5.72
N THR A 28 12.09 -0.21 5.31
CA THR A 28 11.57 -0.21 3.94
C THR A 28 10.13 0.27 3.91
N VAL A 29 9.84 1.18 2.98
CA VAL A 29 8.48 1.64 2.68
C VAL A 29 8.16 1.29 1.24
N ILE A 30 6.94 0.79 1.01
CA ILE A 30 6.41 0.56 -0.33
C ILE A 30 5.49 1.72 -0.69
N LEU A 31 5.85 2.47 -1.74
CA LEU A 31 5.03 3.54 -2.29
C LEU A 31 4.36 3.06 -3.58
N PRO A 32 3.08 2.67 -3.57
CA PRO A 32 2.37 2.35 -4.80
C PRO A 32 2.23 3.61 -5.66
N LEU A 33 2.75 3.55 -6.89
CA LEU A 33 2.68 4.63 -7.86
C LEU A 33 1.93 4.14 -9.09
N GLY A 34 0.82 4.80 -9.43
CA GLY A 34 0.06 4.56 -10.64
C GLY A 34 -0.17 5.85 -11.42
N ALA A 35 -1.09 5.80 -12.38
CA ALA A 35 -1.49 6.92 -13.21
C ALA A 35 -3.02 7.11 -13.23
N THR A 36 -3.43 8.21 -13.86
CA THR A 36 -4.80 8.48 -14.29
C THR A 36 -4.79 8.60 -15.82
N GLU A 37 -5.14 7.53 -16.53
CA GLU A 37 -5.00 7.48 -17.99
C GLU A 37 -6.03 6.56 -18.67
N GLN A 38 -6.30 6.79 -19.96
CA GLN A 38 -7.29 6.02 -20.72
C GLN A 38 -6.79 4.60 -21.02
N HIS A 39 -7.56 3.58 -20.63
CA HIS A 39 -7.21 2.16 -20.79
C HIS A 39 -8.11 1.41 -21.81
N GLY A 40 -8.63 2.14 -22.79
CA GLY A 40 -9.59 1.63 -23.77
C GLY A 40 -11.03 1.51 -23.23
N PRO A 41 -11.96 0.96 -24.02
CA PRO A 41 -13.40 1.05 -23.71
C PRO A 41 -13.89 0.27 -22.50
N ARG A 42 -13.05 -0.61 -21.91
CA ARG A 42 -13.48 -1.59 -20.89
C ARG A 42 -12.76 -1.47 -19.56
N LEU A 43 -11.84 -0.52 -19.40
CA LEU A 43 -11.05 -0.33 -18.19
C LEU A 43 -11.20 1.10 -17.69
N THR A 44 -11.01 1.28 -16.38
CA THR A 44 -11.16 2.58 -15.72
C THR A 44 -9.87 3.39 -15.83
N PHE A 45 -9.99 4.72 -15.68
CA PHE A 45 -8.84 5.62 -15.70
C PHE A 45 -7.82 5.37 -14.58
N ASP A 46 -8.23 4.72 -13.50
CA ASP A 46 -7.40 4.46 -12.31
C ASP A 46 -6.83 3.02 -12.28
N THR A 47 -6.83 2.31 -13.41
CA THR A 47 -6.40 0.91 -13.50
C THR A 47 -5.01 0.70 -12.88
N ASP A 48 -4.02 1.50 -13.28
CA ASP A 48 -2.66 1.42 -12.71
C ASP A 48 -2.64 1.67 -11.21
N THR A 49 -3.41 2.64 -10.72
CA THR A 49 -3.50 2.96 -9.30
C THR A 49 -4.13 1.81 -8.51
N ARG A 50 -5.12 1.10 -9.06
CA ARG A 50 -5.75 -0.07 -8.41
C ARG A 50 -4.80 -1.26 -8.34
N LEU A 51 -4.10 -1.53 -9.44
CA LEU A 51 -3.16 -2.65 -9.54
C LEU A 51 -1.98 -2.46 -8.59
N THR A 52 -1.35 -1.29 -8.63
CA THR A 52 -0.18 -0.96 -7.81
C THR A 52 -0.53 -0.94 -6.32
N LYS A 53 -1.68 -0.39 -5.91
CA LYS A 53 -2.18 -0.50 -4.53
C LYS A 53 -2.32 -1.95 -4.12
N THR A 54 -3.01 -2.79 -4.90
CA THR A 54 -3.23 -4.21 -4.55
C THR A 54 -1.91 -4.98 -4.43
N LEU A 55 -0.98 -4.75 -5.36
CA LEU A 55 0.33 -5.39 -5.36
C LEU A 55 1.17 -4.96 -4.17
N ALA A 56 1.30 -3.66 -3.93
CA ALA A 56 1.94 -3.13 -2.72
C ALA A 56 1.33 -3.77 -1.48
N HIS A 57 0.00 -4.00 -1.50
CA HIS A 57 -0.67 -4.62 -0.37
C HIS A 57 -0.29 -6.06 -0.08
N ARG A 58 0.03 -6.82 -1.12
CA ARG A 58 0.46 -8.21 -1.00
C ARG A 58 1.94 -8.33 -0.67
N ILE A 59 2.77 -7.38 -1.11
CA ILE A 59 4.22 -7.40 -0.84
C ILE A 59 4.52 -7.15 0.64
N ALA A 60 3.72 -6.33 1.32
CA ALA A 60 3.95 -5.97 2.72
C ALA A 60 3.23 -6.86 3.75
N GLN A 61 2.53 -7.92 3.30
CA GLN A 61 2.06 -9.01 4.17
C GLN A 61 3.20 -9.95 4.53
#